data_AF-A0A1A8R4S5-F1
#
_entry.id   AF-A0A1A8R4S5-F1
#
_cell.length_a   1.000
_cell.length_b   1.000
_cell.length_c   1.000
_cell.angle_alpha   90.00
_cell.angle_beta   90.00
_cell.angle_gamma   90.00
#
_symmetry.space_group_name_H-M   'P 1'
#
loop_
_entity.id
_entity.type
_entity.pdbx_description
1 polymer ?
#
loop_
_entity_poly.entity_id
_entity_poly.type
_entity_poly.pdbx_seq_one_letter_code
_entity_poly.pdbx_strand_id
1 'polypeptide(L)'
;LVVDGAHIRVFSNGTLAILSTQRSDAGLYTCTAKNLAGRASHDMRLHVQVPPLISPTQTELSVIQGFQALLPCAAQGSPEPR
;
A
#
# COMPACT_ATOMS: atom_id res chain seq x y z
N LEU A 1 -11.83 7.27 -22.38
CA LEU A 1 -11.85 6.89 -20.96
C LEU A 1 -13.05 5.97 -20.78
N VAL A 2 -12.87 4.77 -20.22
CA VAL A 2 -13.92 3.74 -20.17
C VAL A 2 -14.64 3.73 -18.81
N VAL A 3 -14.00 4.27 -17.76
CA VAL A 3 -14.58 4.49 -16.43
C VAL A 3 -14.01 5.79 -15.89
N ASP A 4 -14.87 6.73 -15.49
CA ASP A 4 -14.46 7.96 -14.80
C ASP A 4 -14.74 7.84 -13.30
N GLY A 5 -13.72 7.40 -12.57
CA GLY A 5 -13.62 7.60 -11.13
C GLY A 5 -12.40 8.47 -10.84
N ALA A 6 -12.51 9.40 -9.90
CA ALA A 6 -11.38 10.25 -9.50
C ALA A 6 -10.14 9.43 -9.07
N HIS A 7 -10.36 8.23 -8.52
CA HIS A 7 -9.34 7.32 -8.01
C HIS A 7 -8.83 6.30 -9.06
N ILE A 8 -9.71 5.80 -9.94
CA ILE A 8 -9.39 4.74 -10.92
C ILE A 8 -9.79 5.19 -12.32
N ARG A 9 -8.86 5.09 -13.27
CA ARG A 9 -9.07 5.43 -14.68
C ARG A 9 -8.70 4.25 -15.58
N VAL A 10 -9.59 3.94 -16.51
CA VAL A 10 -9.34 2.93 -17.57
C VAL A 10 -9.26 3.62 -18.92
N PHE A 11 -8.13 3.45 -19.60
CA PHE A 11 -7.86 4.02 -20.92
C PHE A 11 -8.27 3.06 -22.04
N SER A 12 -8.51 3.61 -23.24
CA SER A 12 -8.95 2.84 -24.42
C SER A 12 -7.92 1.82 -24.91
N ASN A 13 -6.65 2.01 -24.58
CA ASN A 13 -5.57 1.07 -24.86
C ASN A 13 -5.49 -0.09 -23.84
N GLY A 14 -6.41 -0.15 -22.87
CA GLY A 14 -6.43 -1.17 -21.81
C GLY A 14 -5.59 -0.84 -20.58
N THR A 15 -4.95 0.33 -20.51
CA THR A 15 -4.23 0.75 -19.31
C THR A 15 -5.19 1.05 -18.16
N LEU A 16 -4.91 0.48 -16.99
CA LEU A 16 -5.53 0.81 -15.71
C LEU A 16 -4.59 1.74 -14.94
N ALA A 17 -5.05 2.94 -14.58
CA ALA A 17 -4.33 3.85 -13.70
C ALA A 17 -5.08 4.02 -12.39
N ILE A 18 -4.34 3.87 -11.29
CA ILE A 18 -4.81 4.10 -9.92
C ILE A 18 -4.08 5.36 -9.43
N LEU A 19 -4.82 6.41 -9.14
CA LEU A 19 -4.29 7.70 -8.70
C LEU A 19 -4.28 7.75 -7.18
N SER A 20 -3.30 8.43 -6.57
CA SER A 20 -3.21 8.58 -5.10
C SER A 20 -3.40 7.24 -4.35
N THR A 21 -2.56 6.26 -4.69
CA THR A 21 -2.67 4.87 -4.20
C THR A 21 -2.84 4.76 -2.70
N GLN A 22 -3.81 3.94 -2.28
CA GLN A 22 -4.16 3.68 -0.89
C GLN A 22 -3.86 2.22 -0.53
N ARG A 23 -3.74 1.92 0.77
CA ARG A 23 -3.50 0.53 1.24
C ARG A 23 -4.55 -0.45 0.72
N SER A 24 -5.79 0.00 0.57
CA SER A 24 -6.92 -0.80 0.06
C SER A 24 -6.81 -1.17 -1.42
N ASP A 25 -5.93 -0.51 -2.19
CA ASP A 25 -5.70 -0.86 -3.60
C ASP A 25 -4.79 -2.09 -3.75
N ALA A 26 -4.09 -2.50 -2.69
CA ALA A 26 -3.26 -3.70 -2.75
C ALA A 26 -4.12 -4.94 -3.02
N GLY A 27 -3.73 -5.75 -4.00
CA GLY A 27 -4.55 -6.89 -4.41
C GLY A 27 -4.08 -7.57 -5.69
N LEU A 28 -4.84 -8.57 -6.12
CA LEU A 28 -4.66 -9.24 -7.40
C LEU A 28 -5.54 -8.55 -8.46
N TYR A 29 -4.92 -8.10 -9.54
CA TYR A 29 -5.59 -7.50 -10.69
C TYR A 29 -5.51 -8.44 -11.88
N THR A 30 -6.63 -8.68 -12.54
CA THR A 30 -6.70 -9.54 -13.73
C THR A 30 -7.05 -8.70 -14.96
N CYS A 31 -6.17 -8.70 -15.95
CA CYS A 31 -6.47 -8.16 -17.27
C CYS A 31 -7.02 -9.29 -18.15
N THR A 32 -8.20 -9.08 -18.75
CA THR A 32 -8.82 -10.07 -19.64
C THR A 32 -9.06 -9.48 -21.03
N ALA A 33 -8.41 -10.07 -22.05
CA ALA A 33 -8.60 -9.74 -23.45
C ALA A 33 -9.58 -10.72 -24.10
N LYS A 34 -10.47 -10.23 -24.97
CA LYS A 34 -11.48 -11.03 -25.67
C LYS A 34 -11.49 -10.70 -27.16
N ASN A 35 -11.55 -11.74 -27.99
CA ASN A 35 -11.77 -11.62 -29.43
C ASN A 35 -12.73 -12.74 -29.91
N LEU A 36 -12.89 -12.91 -31.23
CA LEU A 36 -13.77 -13.95 -31.80
C LEU A 36 -13.29 -15.38 -31.50
N ALA A 37 -12.00 -15.59 -31.25
CA ALA A 37 -11.44 -16.90 -30.96
C ALA A 37 -11.60 -17.30 -29.48
N GLY A 38 -11.84 -16.35 -28.57
CA GLY A 38 -12.03 -16.63 -27.16
C GLY A 38 -11.58 -15.52 -26.22
N ARG A 39 -11.12 -15.91 -25.02
CA ARG A 39 -10.61 -15.01 -23.97
C ARG A 39 -9.24 -15.48 -23.49
N ALA A 40 -8.38 -14.52 -23.18
CA ALA A 40 -7.11 -14.75 -22.50
C ALA A 40 -7.00 -13.79 -21.31
N SER A 41 -6.46 -14.25 -20.19
CA SER A 41 -6.34 -13.47 -18.96
C SER A 41 -4.92 -13.51 -18.42
N HIS A 42 -4.51 -12.42 -17.76
CA HIS A 42 -3.22 -12.31 -17.08
C HIS A 42 -3.39 -11.63 -15.73
N ASP A 43 -2.77 -12.21 -14.70
CA ASP A 43 -2.86 -11.74 -13.32
C ASP A 43 -1.60 -10.96 -12.93
N MET A 44 -1.78 -9.82 -12.25
CA MET A 44 -0.73 -8.97 -11.70
C MET A 44 -1.07 -8.61 -10.26
N ARG A 45 -0.12 -8.76 -9.34
CA ARG A 45 -0.31 -8.40 -7.94
C ARG A 45 0.23 -7.00 -7.67
N LEU A 46 -0.63 -6.11 -7.17
CA LEU A 46 -0.24 -4.78 -6.72
C LEU A 46 0.13 -4.83 -5.24
N HIS A 47 1.37 -4.45 -4.93
CA HIS A 47 1.84 -4.22 -3.58
C HIS A 47 1.94 -2.72 -3.33
N VAL A 48 1.18 -2.22 -2.35
CA VAL A 48 1.25 -0.82 -1.94
C VAL A 48 2.21 -0.70 -0.76
N GLN A 49 3.27 0.07 -0.95
CA GLN A 49 4.26 0.35 0.09
C GLN A 49 3.83 1.55 0.91
N VAL A 50 4.09 1.48 2.21
CA VAL A 50 3.75 2.52 3.17
C VAL A 50 5.02 2.86 3.94
N PRO A 51 5.47 4.12 3.93
CA PRO A 51 6.68 4.49 4.65
C PRO A 51 6.55 4.19 6.15
N PRO A 52 7.66 3.84 6.82
CA PRO A 52 7.69 3.70 8.27
C PRO A 52 7.22 4.97 8.98
N LEU A 53 6.37 4.81 9.98
CA LEU A 53 5.94 5.85 10.90
C LEU A 53 6.18 5.37 12.33
N ILE A 54 6.96 6.14 13.09
CA ILE A 54 7.13 5.89 14.52
C ILE A 54 5.83 6.25 15.22
N SER A 55 5.28 5.30 15.96
CA SER A 55 4.07 5.49 16.75
C SER A 55 4.32 6.57 17.81
N PRO A 56 3.34 7.43 18.13
CA PRO A 56 3.49 8.38 19.22
C PRO A 56 3.78 7.62 20.52
N THR A 57 4.96 7.83 21.11
CA THR A 57 5.36 7.25 22.41
C THR A 57 5.98 8.33 23.30
N GLN A 58 6.32 7.98 24.54
CA GLN A 58 7.10 8.86 25.42
C GLN A 58 8.48 9.13 24.80
N THR A 59 8.72 10.39 24.42
CA THR A 59 10.00 10.85 23.88
C THR A 59 10.99 11.22 24.98
N GLU A 60 10.50 11.46 26.19
CA GLU A 60 11.29 11.86 27.34
C GLU A 60 10.90 11.03 28.57
N LEU A 61 11.91 10.59 29.32
CA LEU A 61 11.74 9.82 30.54
C LEU A 61 12.86 10.19 31.54
N SER A 62 12.46 10.63 32.74
CA SER A 62 13.38 10.90 33.85
C SER A 62 13.35 9.73 34.83
N VAL A 63 14.53 9.19 35.16
CA VAL A 63 14.66 8.00 36.02
C VAL A 63 15.70 8.24 37.11
N ILE A 64 15.47 7.68 38.29
CA ILE A 64 16.39 7.77 39.44
C ILE A 64 17.68 7.01 39.13
N GLN A 65 18.82 7.55 39.55
CA GLN A 65 20.11 6.90 39.40
C GLN A 65 20.10 5.47 39.99
N GLY A 66 20.61 4.51 39.21
CA GLY A 66 20.64 3.10 39.57
C GLY A 66 19.42 2.28 39.15
N PHE A 67 18.38 2.92 38.59
CA PHE A 67 17.20 2.23 38.07
C PHE A 67 17.24 2.10 36.54
N GLN A 68 16.57 1.07 36.01
CA GLN A 68 16.46 0.82 34.58
C GLN A 68 15.42 1.75 33.93
N ALA A 69 15.76 2.28 32.75
CA ALA A 69 14.85 3.05 31.90
C ALA A 69 14.48 2.24 30.65
N LEU A 70 13.21 2.29 30.23
CA LEU A 70 12.75 1.71 28.96
C LEU A 70 11.97 2.78 28.19
N LEU A 71 12.47 3.14 27.01
CA LEU A 71 11.79 4.02 26.06
C LEU A 71 11.17 3.14 24.97
N PRO A 72 9.84 2.92 24.97
CA PRO A 72 9.21 2.11 23.95
C PRO A 72 9.28 2.81 22.60
N CYS A 73 9.69 2.08 21.57
CA CYS A 73 9.67 2.53 20.18
C CYS A 73 8.97 1.46 19.35
N ALA A 74 7.88 1.85 18.70
CA ALA A 74 7.16 1.00 17.76
C ALA A 74 6.99 1.75 16.45
N ALA A 75 7.46 1.19 15.34
CA ALA A 75 7.26 1.74 14.02
C ALA A 75 6.28 0.88 13.23
N GLN A 76 5.49 1.49 12.37
CA GLN A 76 4.54 0.81 11.49
C GLN A 76 4.83 1.18 10.04
N GLY A 77 4.75 0.24 9.12
CA GLY A 77 5.05 0.46 7.70
C GLY A 77 4.71 -0.77 6.86
N SER A 78 4.88 -0.65 5.55
CA SER A 78 4.79 -1.79 4.63
C SER A 78 5.91 -1.66 3.58
N PRO A 79 6.89 -2.58 3.54
CA PRO A 79 7.07 -3.71 4.45
C PRO A 79 7.30 -3.31 5.91
N GLU A 80 7.20 -4.28 6.83
CA GLU A 80 7.42 -4.04 8.26
C GLU A 80 8.81 -3.42 8.51
N PRO A 81 8.90 -2.31 9.26
CA PRO A 81 10.18 -1.67 9.58
C PRO A 81 11.10 -2.58 10.41
N ARG A 82 12.42 -2.38 10.30
CA ARG A 82 13.45 -3.10 11.07
C ARG A 82 14.25 -2.16 11.94
#